data_AF-A0A3M2UHJ9-F1
#
_entry.id   AF-A0A3M2UHJ9-F1
#
_cell.length_a   1.000
_cell.length_b   1.000
_cell.length_c   1.000
_cell.angle_alpha   90.00
_cell.angle_beta   90.00
_cell.angle_gamma   90.00
#
_symmetry.space_group_name_H-M   'P 1'
#
loop_
_entity.id
_entity.type
_entity.pdbx_description
1 polymer ?
#
loop_
_entity_poly.entity_id
_entity_poly.type
_entity_poly.pdbx_seq_one_letter_code
_entity_poly.pdbx_strand_id
1 'polypeptide(L)'
;MTPDDPKMSNYDPRVRPWYKTAMANAGKTVRSDAYYWANDDAVLVSTIRAIPNKLGNPGGVVNIDVSLKQLTNIVKQIKLGESGYLMLMEKNGTVLVAPKQPEHNFKKLGELGDGFAELAKTGSGLVELTLNGERYMANVYPSEQLGWNFIGLIKQDEVMASATRLTWLIGIIAAVLALV
;
A
#
# COMPACT_ATOMS: atom_id res chain seq x y z
N MET A 1 16.32 -5.66 -20.44
CA MET A 1 15.98 -5.53 -21.89
C MET A 1 16.86 -4.46 -22.48
N THR A 2 17.45 -4.71 -23.65
CA THR A 2 18.26 -3.73 -24.40
C THR A 2 17.45 -3.14 -25.56
N PRO A 3 17.86 -1.99 -26.12
CA PRO A 3 17.19 -1.37 -27.27
C PRO A 3 17.06 -2.30 -28.50
N ASP A 4 17.89 -3.33 -28.58
CA ASP A 4 17.93 -4.27 -29.70
C ASP A 4 16.94 -5.45 -29.56
N ASP A 5 16.11 -5.47 -28.52
CA ASP A 5 15.09 -6.51 -28.33
C ASP A 5 13.99 -6.37 -29.41
N PRO A 6 13.73 -7.40 -30.24
CA PRO A 6 12.68 -7.37 -31.27
C PRO A 6 11.29 -7.00 -30.74
N LYS A 7 11.02 -7.31 -29.46
CA LYS A 7 9.78 -6.97 -28.76
C LYS A 7 9.59 -5.46 -28.53
N MET A 8 10.64 -4.65 -28.73
CA MET A 8 10.64 -3.19 -28.54
C MET A 8 10.54 -2.39 -29.85
N SER A 9 10.41 -3.05 -31.01
CA SER A 9 10.36 -2.40 -32.32
C SER A 9 9.27 -1.32 -32.47
N ASN A 10 8.16 -1.45 -31.73
CA ASN A 10 7.07 -0.46 -31.67
C ASN A 10 6.96 0.26 -30.31
N TYR A 11 7.98 0.15 -29.46
CA TYR A 11 7.96 0.74 -28.13
C TYR A 11 8.43 2.20 -28.17
N ASP A 12 7.51 3.14 -27.90
CA ASP A 12 7.86 4.54 -27.66
C ASP A 12 7.82 4.83 -26.14
N PRO A 13 8.96 5.05 -25.46
CA PRO A 13 8.97 5.40 -24.04
C PRO A 13 8.34 6.78 -23.78
N ARG A 14 8.34 7.70 -24.76
CA ARG A 14 7.93 9.11 -24.56
C ARG A 14 6.43 9.28 -24.33
N VAL A 15 5.63 8.33 -24.80
CA VAL A 15 4.17 8.37 -24.59
C VAL A 15 3.76 7.77 -23.25
N ARG A 16 4.68 7.07 -22.56
CA ARG A 16 4.40 6.35 -21.31
C ARG A 16 4.16 7.31 -20.15
N PRO A 17 3.29 6.97 -19.19
CA PRO A 17 2.99 7.82 -18.03
C PRO A 17 4.26 8.22 -17.27
N TRP A 18 5.15 7.27 -16.99
CA TRP A 18 6.39 7.51 -16.26
C TRP A 18 7.32 8.52 -16.96
N TYR A 19 7.39 8.51 -18.29
CA TYR A 19 8.22 9.45 -19.03
C TYR A 19 7.63 10.86 -18.97
N LYS A 20 6.31 10.98 -19.17
CA LYS A 20 5.59 12.26 -19.06
C LYS A 20 5.72 12.86 -17.65
N THR A 21 5.57 12.05 -16.61
CA THR A 21 5.71 12.49 -15.22
C THR A 21 7.13 12.99 -14.93
N ALA A 22 8.17 12.34 -15.45
CA ALA A 22 9.55 12.76 -15.27
C ALA A 22 9.84 14.10 -15.98
N MET A 23 9.36 14.24 -17.21
CA MET A 23 9.53 15.47 -17.99
C MET A 23 8.80 16.66 -17.38
N ALA A 24 7.60 16.44 -16.83
CA ALA A 24 6.85 17.45 -16.09
C ALA A 24 7.52 17.87 -14.77
N ASN A 25 8.41 17.03 -14.23
CA ASN A 25 9.14 17.26 -12.99
C ASN A 25 10.66 17.32 -13.21
N ALA A 26 11.09 17.98 -14.29
CA ALA A 26 12.49 18.06 -14.69
C ALA A 26 13.40 18.50 -13.51
N GLY A 27 14.52 17.81 -13.35
CA GLY A 27 15.49 18.08 -12.28
C GLY A 27 15.19 17.41 -10.93
N LYS A 28 13.97 16.87 -10.73
CA LYS A 28 13.57 16.18 -9.50
C LYS A 28 13.48 14.67 -9.70
N THR A 29 13.84 13.92 -8.67
CA THR A 29 13.48 12.50 -8.58
C THR A 29 12.06 12.41 -8.05
N VAL A 30 11.17 11.81 -8.83
CA VAL A 30 9.77 11.62 -8.43
C VAL A 30 9.38 10.16 -8.62
N ARG A 31 8.23 9.76 -8.08
CA ARG A 31 7.67 8.43 -8.29
C ARG A 31 6.47 8.54 -9.21
N SER A 32 6.35 7.62 -10.17
CA SER A 32 5.16 7.52 -11.00
C SER A 32 4.01 6.93 -10.20
N ASP A 33 2.78 7.20 -10.62
CA ASP A 33 1.65 6.35 -10.24
C ASP A 33 1.89 4.92 -10.75
N ALA A 34 1.17 3.96 -10.19
CA ALA A 34 1.18 2.59 -10.69
C ALA A 34 0.69 2.53 -12.15
N TYR A 35 1.39 1.76 -13.00
CA TYR A 35 0.99 1.56 -14.40
C TYR A 35 1.22 0.12 -14.85
N TYR A 36 0.35 -0.34 -15.76
CA TYR A 36 0.48 -1.67 -16.35
C TYR A 36 1.55 -1.70 -17.45
N TRP A 37 2.39 -2.73 -17.38
CA TRP A 37 3.46 -3.04 -18.31
C TRP A 37 3.19 -4.38 -18.97
N ALA A 38 2.80 -4.32 -20.25
CA ALA A 38 2.34 -5.48 -21.00
C ALA A 38 3.43 -6.53 -21.26
N ASN A 39 4.69 -6.12 -21.41
CA ASN A 39 5.77 -7.04 -21.77
C ASN A 39 6.07 -8.06 -20.66
N ASP A 40 5.90 -7.67 -19.39
CA ASP A 40 6.12 -8.54 -18.23
C ASP A 40 4.82 -8.94 -17.53
N ASP A 41 3.67 -8.58 -18.11
CA ASP A 41 2.33 -8.72 -17.50
C ASP A 41 2.30 -8.28 -16.04
N ALA A 42 2.90 -7.11 -15.79
CA ALA A 42 3.17 -6.63 -14.45
C ALA A 42 2.66 -5.20 -14.26
N VAL A 43 2.18 -4.90 -13.05
CA VAL A 43 1.96 -3.52 -12.65
C VAL A 43 3.19 -3.03 -11.91
N LEU A 44 3.71 -1.90 -12.36
CA LEU A 44 4.97 -1.32 -11.91
C LEU A 44 4.73 0.04 -11.27
N VAL A 45 5.56 0.35 -10.28
CA VAL A 45 5.74 1.70 -9.76
C VAL A 45 7.20 2.08 -9.99
N SER A 46 7.42 3.22 -10.63
CA SER A 46 8.76 3.62 -11.04
C SER A 46 9.25 4.82 -10.23
N THR A 47 10.49 4.75 -9.75
CA THR A 47 11.22 5.98 -9.38
C THR A 47 11.91 6.51 -10.61
N ILE A 48 11.63 7.76 -10.95
CA ILE A 48 11.95 8.36 -12.24
C ILE A 48 12.68 9.70 -12.08
N ARG A 49 13.57 9.98 -13.02
CA ARG A 49 14.26 11.28 -13.10
C ARG A 49 14.58 11.64 -14.55
N ALA A 50 14.23 12.87 -14.94
CA ALA A 50 14.69 13.42 -16.20
C ALA A 50 16.17 13.84 -16.09
N ILE A 51 16.98 13.40 -17.06
CA ILE A 51 18.42 13.68 -17.12
C ILE A 51 18.67 14.72 -18.21
N PRO A 52 19.41 15.81 -17.91
CA PRO A 52 19.73 16.82 -18.90
C PRO A 52 20.73 16.29 -19.94
N ASN A 53 20.61 16.78 -21.18
CA ASN A 53 21.62 16.64 -22.21
C ASN A 53 22.78 17.64 -21.97
N LYS A 54 23.80 17.58 -22.84
CA LYS A 54 24.98 18.46 -22.78
C LYS A 54 24.65 19.97 -22.87
N LEU A 55 23.45 20.33 -23.33
CA LEU A 55 22.96 21.70 -23.47
C LEU A 55 22.06 22.13 -22.29
N GLY A 56 21.89 21.29 -21.27
CA GLY A 56 21.07 21.59 -20.08
C GLY A 56 19.58 21.29 -20.23
N ASN A 57 19.09 20.96 -21.43
CA ASN A 57 17.69 20.58 -21.66
C ASN A 57 17.46 19.10 -21.33
N PRO A 58 16.28 18.67 -20.88
CA PRO A 58 16.02 17.25 -20.61
C PRO A 58 16.28 16.38 -21.86
N GLY A 59 17.31 15.53 -21.79
CA GLY A 59 17.78 14.69 -22.89
C GLY A 59 17.24 13.26 -22.86
N GLY A 60 16.67 12.85 -21.74
CA GLY A 60 16.09 11.52 -21.55
C GLY A 60 15.59 11.33 -20.12
N VAL A 61 15.05 10.15 -19.84
CA VAL A 61 14.52 9.79 -18.52
C VAL A 61 15.10 8.45 -18.11
N VAL A 62 15.53 8.35 -16.84
CA VAL A 62 15.90 7.09 -16.21
C VAL A 62 14.79 6.69 -15.25
N ASN A 63 14.40 5.43 -15.28
CA ASN A 63 13.45 4.82 -14.35
C ASN A 63 14.06 3.60 -13.66
N ILE A 64 13.67 3.40 -12.40
CA ILE A 64 13.89 2.16 -11.64
C ILE A 64 12.52 1.63 -11.28
N ASP A 65 12.20 0.44 -11.78
CA ASP A 65 10.90 -0.18 -11.62
C ASP A 65 10.89 -1.14 -10.44
N VAL A 66 9.83 -1.03 -9.64
CA VAL A 66 9.47 -2.03 -8.64
C VAL A 66 8.15 -2.63 -9.05
N SER A 67 8.12 -3.95 -9.22
CA SER A 67 6.87 -4.64 -9.49
C SER A 67 5.98 -4.65 -8.25
N LEU A 68 4.67 -4.47 -8.44
CA LEU A 68 3.72 -4.55 -7.33
C LEU A 68 3.74 -5.95 -6.68
N LYS A 69 4.02 -7.00 -7.45
CA LYS A 69 4.18 -8.36 -6.93
C LYS A 69 5.32 -8.43 -5.90
N GLN A 70 6.49 -7.88 -6.21
CA GLN A 70 7.61 -7.83 -5.26
C GLN A 70 7.28 -6.97 -4.04
N LEU A 71 6.67 -5.80 -4.25
CA LEU A 71 6.22 -4.94 -3.16
C LEU A 71 5.23 -5.66 -2.23
N THR A 72 4.28 -6.39 -2.81
CA THR A 72 3.32 -7.23 -2.09
C THR A 72 4.03 -8.30 -1.28
N ASN A 73 5.04 -8.95 -1.84
CA ASN A 73 5.80 -9.98 -1.12
C ASN A 73 6.55 -9.40 0.09
N ILE A 74 7.16 -8.21 -0.06
CA ILE A 74 7.82 -7.51 1.05
C ILE A 74 6.80 -7.14 2.13
N VAL A 75 5.67 -6.56 1.74
CA VAL A 75 4.61 -6.16 2.67
C VAL A 75 4.01 -7.36 3.40
N LYS A 76 3.83 -8.50 2.72
CA LYS A 76 3.35 -9.77 3.31
C LYS A 76 4.28 -10.34 4.38
N GLN A 77 5.56 -9.99 4.37
CA GLN A 77 6.51 -10.42 5.42
C GLN A 77 6.31 -9.66 6.73
N ILE A 78 5.62 -8.51 6.71
CA ILE A 78 5.31 -7.73 7.90
C ILE A 78 4.11 -8.37 8.60
N LYS A 79 4.35 -8.94 9.77
CA LYS A 79 3.31 -9.53 10.63
C LYS A 79 2.94 -8.55 11.74
N LEU A 80 1.64 -8.30 11.89
CA LEU A 80 1.09 -7.51 13.00
C LEU A 80 0.30 -8.46 13.90
N GLY A 81 0.91 -8.87 15.01
CA GLY A 81 0.38 -9.97 15.81
C GLY A 81 0.28 -11.25 14.99
N GLU A 82 -0.77 -12.03 15.24
CA GLU A 82 -1.07 -13.31 14.59
C GLU A 82 -1.98 -13.15 13.36
N SER A 83 -3.02 -12.30 13.44
CA SER A 83 -4.04 -12.16 12.40
C SER A 83 -3.95 -10.88 11.57
N GLY A 84 -3.09 -9.94 12.00
CA GLY A 84 -2.97 -8.63 11.40
C GLY A 84 -2.08 -8.60 10.17
N TYR A 85 -2.29 -7.57 9.34
CA TYR A 85 -1.63 -7.40 8.05
C TYR A 85 -1.51 -5.92 7.70
N LEU A 86 -0.62 -5.62 6.76
CA LEU A 86 -0.37 -4.27 6.27
C LEU A 86 -0.94 -4.09 4.86
N MET A 87 -1.70 -3.01 4.66
CA MET A 87 -2.08 -2.51 3.36
C MET A 87 -1.25 -1.29 3.00
N LEU A 88 -1.04 -1.08 1.70
CA LEU A 88 -0.33 0.06 1.15
C LEU A 88 -1.22 0.83 0.18
N MET A 89 -1.26 2.15 0.32
CA MET A 89 -2.10 3.03 -0.49
C MET A 89 -1.31 4.25 -0.96
N GLU A 90 -1.58 4.75 -2.17
CA GLU A 90 -1.08 6.03 -2.64
C GLU A 90 -1.79 7.21 -1.97
N LYS A 91 -1.17 8.39 -1.98
CA LYS A 91 -1.78 9.64 -1.49
C LYS A 91 -3.11 9.98 -2.17
N ASN A 92 -3.32 9.52 -3.40
CA ASN A 92 -4.56 9.73 -4.16
C ASN A 92 -5.69 8.75 -3.76
N GLY A 93 -5.48 7.86 -2.79
CA GLY A 93 -6.45 6.86 -2.34
C GLY A 93 -6.45 5.53 -3.10
N THR A 94 -5.56 5.34 -4.08
CA THR A 94 -5.42 4.08 -4.82
C THR A 94 -4.72 3.03 -3.96
N VAL A 95 -5.34 1.86 -3.81
CA VAL A 95 -4.74 0.74 -3.08
C VAL A 95 -3.66 0.10 -3.94
N LEU A 96 -2.43 0.08 -3.44
CA LEU A 96 -1.32 -0.61 -4.09
C LEU A 96 -1.27 -2.07 -3.65
N VAL A 97 -1.37 -2.33 -2.34
CA VAL A 97 -1.23 -3.67 -1.80
C VAL A 97 -2.35 -3.95 -0.80
N ALA A 98 -3.17 -4.95 -1.11
CA ALA A 98 -4.18 -5.55 -0.25
C ALA A 98 -3.89 -7.06 -0.13
N PRO A 99 -3.11 -7.52 0.87
CA PRO A 99 -2.60 -8.88 0.88
C PRO A 99 -3.67 -9.96 1.14
N LYS A 100 -4.75 -9.64 1.87
CA LYS A 100 -5.90 -10.53 2.09
C LYS A 100 -6.92 -10.51 0.94
N GLN A 101 -7.01 -9.41 0.21
CA GLN A 101 -7.99 -9.17 -0.87
C GLN A 101 -7.28 -8.56 -2.09
N PRO A 102 -6.47 -9.32 -2.84
CA PRO A 102 -5.70 -8.80 -3.97
C PRO A 102 -6.56 -8.14 -5.07
N GLU A 103 -7.84 -8.50 -5.15
CA GLU A 103 -8.86 -7.90 -6.01
C GLU A 103 -9.19 -6.44 -5.69
N HIS A 104 -8.69 -5.91 -4.56
CA HIS A 104 -8.78 -4.51 -4.18
C HIS A 104 -7.60 -3.66 -4.69
N ASN A 105 -6.53 -4.30 -5.18
CA ASN A 105 -5.42 -3.57 -5.77
C ASN A 105 -5.90 -2.74 -6.98
N PHE A 106 -5.37 -1.52 -7.10
CA PHE A 106 -5.68 -0.53 -8.14
C PHE A 106 -7.09 0.06 -8.11
N LYS A 107 -7.86 -0.23 -7.06
CA LYS A 107 -9.13 0.44 -6.80
C LYS A 107 -8.94 1.57 -5.80
N LYS A 108 -9.88 2.52 -5.79
CA LYS A 108 -9.92 3.54 -4.75
C LYS A 108 -10.43 2.92 -3.45
N LEU A 109 -9.71 3.14 -2.35
CA LEU A 109 -10.09 2.61 -1.03
C LEU A 109 -11.54 2.99 -0.66
N GLY A 110 -11.93 4.23 -0.96
CA GLY A 110 -13.28 4.74 -0.69
C GLY A 110 -14.39 4.10 -1.54
N GLU A 111 -14.05 3.36 -2.60
CA GLU A 111 -15.00 2.68 -3.49
C GLU A 111 -15.15 1.19 -3.16
N LEU A 112 -14.38 0.66 -2.20
CA LEU A 112 -14.37 -0.77 -1.88
C LEU A 112 -15.57 -1.24 -1.05
N GLY A 113 -16.40 -0.31 -0.55
CA GLY A 113 -17.50 -0.63 0.37
C GLY A 113 -17.01 -0.97 1.78
N ASP A 114 -17.91 -1.44 2.64
CA ASP A 114 -17.64 -1.77 4.05
C ASP A 114 -16.95 -0.64 4.85
N GLY A 115 -16.25 -0.99 5.93
CA GLY A 115 -15.45 -0.07 6.73
C GLY A 115 -14.28 0.61 5.98
N PHE A 116 -14.00 0.25 4.72
CA PHE A 116 -12.93 0.90 3.94
C PHE A 116 -13.26 2.36 3.59
N ALA A 117 -14.54 2.71 3.45
CA ALA A 117 -14.95 4.09 3.19
C ALA A 117 -14.69 5.02 4.39
N GLU A 118 -14.82 4.51 5.62
CA GLU A 118 -14.46 5.23 6.84
C GLU A 118 -12.94 5.36 6.95
N LEU A 119 -12.22 4.27 6.70
CA LEU A 119 -10.76 4.25 6.68
C LEU A 119 -10.16 5.22 5.66
N ALA A 120 -10.78 5.40 4.50
CA ALA A 120 -10.34 6.35 3.48
C ALA A 120 -10.47 7.82 3.92
N LYS A 121 -11.35 8.13 4.87
CA LYS A 121 -11.51 9.47 5.47
C LYS A 121 -10.53 9.70 6.61
N THR A 122 -10.06 8.63 7.25
CA THR A 122 -9.07 8.66 8.32
C THR A 122 -7.69 8.96 7.73
N GLY A 123 -7.36 10.24 7.59
CA GLY A 123 -6.07 10.67 7.01
C GLY A 123 -4.85 10.15 7.78
N SER A 124 -4.95 10.03 9.10
CA SER A 124 -3.94 9.42 9.96
C SER A 124 -4.54 8.95 11.31
N GLY A 125 -3.88 8.01 11.96
CA GLY A 125 -4.21 7.55 13.30
C GLY A 125 -5.07 6.29 13.36
N LEU A 126 -5.53 5.97 14.57
CA LEU A 126 -6.24 4.74 14.89
C LEU A 126 -7.74 4.88 14.61
N VAL A 127 -8.32 3.88 13.96
CA VAL A 127 -9.75 3.77 13.68
C VAL A 127 -10.21 2.34 13.91
N GLU A 128 -11.37 2.17 14.55
CA GLU A 128 -12.07 0.89 14.61
C GLU A 128 -13.03 0.81 13.44
N LEU A 129 -13.04 -0.32 12.72
CA LEU A 129 -13.95 -0.53 11.61
C LEU A 129 -14.36 -2.00 11.49
N THR A 130 -15.42 -2.25 10.74
CA THR A 130 -15.91 -3.61 10.46
C THR A 130 -15.66 -3.95 8.99
N LEU A 131 -14.97 -5.07 8.74
CA LEU A 131 -14.72 -5.62 7.40
C LEU A 131 -15.28 -7.02 7.34
N ASN A 132 -16.16 -7.31 6.37
CA ASN A 132 -16.79 -8.63 6.22
C ASN A 132 -17.41 -9.18 7.53
N GLY A 133 -17.98 -8.31 8.37
CA GLY A 133 -18.58 -8.68 9.66
C GLY A 133 -17.60 -8.90 10.82
N GLU A 134 -16.29 -8.79 10.60
CA GLU A 134 -15.28 -8.85 11.65
C GLU A 134 -14.82 -7.44 12.07
N ARG A 135 -14.64 -7.22 13.38
CA ARG A 135 -14.14 -5.95 13.91
C ARG A 135 -12.61 -5.90 13.85
N TYR A 136 -12.10 -4.83 13.26
CA TYR A 136 -10.68 -4.55 13.12
C TYR A 136 -10.33 -3.24 13.82
N MET A 137 -9.14 -3.21 14.43
CA MET A 137 -8.44 -1.97 14.77
C MET A 137 -7.45 -1.70 13.65
N ALA A 138 -7.59 -0.54 12.99
CA ALA A 138 -6.67 -0.10 11.96
C ALA A 138 -5.91 1.14 12.38
N ASN A 139 -4.67 1.28 11.91
CA ASN A 139 -3.88 2.49 12.09
C ASN A 139 -3.37 2.98 10.73
N VAL A 140 -3.67 4.23 10.40
CA VAL A 140 -3.24 4.88 9.16
C VAL A 140 -2.00 5.72 9.44
N TYR A 141 -0.89 5.37 8.80
CA TYR A 141 0.38 6.07 8.91
C TYR A 141 0.79 6.65 7.53
N PRO A 142 0.62 7.98 7.32
CA PRO A 142 1.10 8.63 6.12
C PRO A 142 2.62 8.82 6.17
N SER A 143 3.34 8.31 5.16
CA SER A 143 4.77 8.54 4.98
C SER A 143 5.01 9.68 4.00
N GLU A 144 5.47 10.82 4.51
CA GLU A 144 5.81 11.97 3.66
C GLU A 144 6.99 11.67 2.72
N GLN A 145 7.98 10.91 3.21
CA GLN A 145 9.16 10.54 2.44
C GLN A 145 8.81 9.62 1.28
N LEU A 146 7.88 8.68 1.49
CA LEU A 146 7.49 7.71 0.46
C LEU A 146 6.25 8.13 -0.33
N GLY A 147 5.52 9.15 0.09
CA GLY A 147 4.26 9.53 -0.55
C GLY A 147 3.20 8.43 -0.52
N TRP A 148 3.29 7.52 0.46
CA TRP A 148 2.40 6.38 0.63
C TRP A 148 1.78 6.40 2.03
N ASN A 149 0.57 5.87 2.12
CA ASN A 149 -0.12 5.62 3.38
C ASN A 149 -0.04 4.13 3.69
N PHE A 150 0.51 3.82 4.86
CA PHE A 150 0.59 2.48 5.42
C PHE A 150 -0.59 2.27 6.34
N ILE A 151 -1.35 1.20 6.12
CA ILE A 151 -2.53 0.89 6.92
C ILE A 151 -2.32 -0.46 7.57
N GLY A 152 -2.04 -0.47 8.87
CA GLY A 152 -1.99 -1.71 9.64
C GLY A 152 -3.38 -2.07 10.12
N LEU A 153 -3.81 -3.32 9.93
CA LEU A 153 -5.08 -3.84 10.43
C LEU A 153 -4.83 -5.06 11.31
N ILE A 154 -5.51 -5.15 12.45
CA ILE A 154 -5.48 -6.29 13.35
C ILE A 154 -6.88 -6.56 13.90
N LYS A 155 -7.26 -7.84 14.11
CA LYS A 155 -8.58 -8.17 14.66
C LYS A 155 -8.70 -7.65 16.09
N GLN A 156 -9.82 -7.03 16.42
CA GLN A 156 -10.05 -6.48 17.76
C GLN A 156 -9.97 -7.55 18.85
N ASP A 157 -10.50 -8.75 18.60
CA ASP A 157 -10.46 -9.86 19.56
C ASP A 157 -9.03 -10.30 19.90
N GLU A 158 -8.10 -10.19 18.95
CA GLU A 158 -6.70 -10.51 19.20
C GLU A 158 -6.05 -9.45 20.09
N VAL A 159 -6.28 -8.17 19.79
CA VAL A 159 -5.78 -7.06 20.62
C VAL A 159 -6.32 -7.18 22.05
N MET A 160 -7.59 -7.55 22.19
CA MET A 160 -8.26 -7.65 23.48
C MET A 160 -8.04 -8.98 24.20
N ALA A 161 -7.44 -9.98 23.56
CA ALA A 161 -7.31 -11.34 24.10
C ALA A 161 -6.70 -11.38 25.52
N SER A 162 -5.69 -10.54 25.76
CA SER A 162 -5.05 -10.43 27.08
C SER A 162 -5.98 -9.80 28.13
N ALA A 163 -6.72 -8.75 27.76
CA ALA A 163 -7.67 -8.09 28.65
C ALA A 163 -8.84 -9.05 29.00
N THR A 164 -9.39 -9.74 28.01
CA THR A 164 -10.47 -10.72 28.20
C THR A 164 -10.03 -11.85 29.12
N ARG A 165 -8.78 -12.35 28.99
CA ARG A 165 -8.24 -13.37 29.91
C ARG A 165 -8.18 -12.86 31.35
N LEU A 166 -7.73 -11.63 31.58
CA LEU A 166 -7.69 -11.04 32.92
C LEU A 166 -9.09 -10.87 33.49
N THR A 167 -10.06 -10.39 32.69
CA THR A 167 -11.45 -10.26 33.11
C THR A 167 -12.03 -11.60 33.57
N TRP A 168 -11.77 -12.69 32.84
CA TRP A 168 -12.20 -14.02 33.25
C TRP A 168 -11.55 -14.49 34.55
N LEU A 169 -10.25 -14.27 34.74
CA LEU A 169 -9.55 -14.61 35.98
C LEU A 169 -10.13 -13.85 37.19
N ILE A 170 -10.35 -12.54 37.05
CA ILE A 170 -10.97 -11.72 38.10
C ILE A 170 -12.39 -12.21 38.39
N GLY A 171 -13.17 -12.54 37.35
CA GLY A 171 -14.52 -13.08 37.51
C GLY A 171 -14.55 -14.41 38.27
N ILE A 172 -13.63 -15.33 37.98
CA ILE A 172 -13.51 -16.61 38.70
C ILE A 172 -13.13 -16.38 40.16
N ILE A 173 -12.14 -15.51 40.43
CA ILE A 173 -11.73 -15.19 41.81
C ILE A 173 -12.90 -14.58 42.59
N ALA A 174 -13.63 -13.63 41.99
CA ALA A 174 -14.80 -13.02 42.61
C ALA A 174 -15.92 -14.04 42.89
N ALA A 175 -16.17 -14.98 41.96
CA ALA A 175 -17.16 -16.04 42.14
C ALA A 175 -16.77 -17.00 43.27
N VAL A 176 -15.49 -17.38 43.38
CA VAL A 176 -14.99 -18.22 44.48
C VAL A 176 -15.14 -17.50 45.82
N LEU A 177 -14.78 -16.21 45.90
CA LEU A 177 -14.92 -15.42 47.12
C LEU A 177 -16.37 -15.22 47.53
N ALA A 178 -17.32 -15.15 46.59
CA ALA A 178 -18.75 -15.01 46.90
C ALA A 178 -19.40 -16.31 47.43
N LEU A 179 -18.74 -17.46 47.25
CA LEU A 179 -19.20 -18.77 47.71
C LEU A 179 -18.62 -19.19 49.08
N VAL A 180 -17.67 -18.42 49.62
CA VAL A 180 -17.04 -18.60 50.94
C VAL A 180 -17.65 -17.64 51.95
#